data_AF-A0A954HWU7-F1
#
_entry.id   AF-A0A954HWU7-F1
#
_cell.length_a   1.000
_cell.length_b   1.000
_cell.length_c   1.000
_cell.angle_alpha   90.00
_cell.angle_beta   90.00
_cell.angle_gamma   90.00
#
_symmetry.space_group_name_H-M   'P 1'
#
loop_
_entity.id
_entity.type
_entity.pdbx_description
1 polymer ?
#
loop_
_entity_poly.entity_id
_entity_poly.type
_entity_poly.pdbx_seq_one_letter_code
_entity_poly.pdbx_strand_id
1 'polypeptide(L)'
;LDGFRTITADGLGGNDLARLIGGPGNDMLTAGPSSAQFLTGGFTLSTISFERLIATAGTGANDVAILSDSTGDDLFAGTVSSGELSGLGFFERTNNFDTITIRGVNGGTNRRVLNNIAFTLIEQGTWV
;
A
#
# COMPACT_ATOMS: atom_id res chain seq x y z
N LEU A 1 -10.60 -15.34 -25.85
CA LEU A 1 -11.10 -14.11 -25.21
C LEU A 1 -9.96 -13.58 -24.35
N ASP A 2 -9.18 -12.64 -24.87
CA ASP A 2 -8.17 -11.91 -24.08
C ASP A 2 -8.90 -10.89 -23.20
N GLY A 3 -9.47 -11.38 -22.10
CA GLY A 3 -10.27 -10.59 -21.17
C GLY A 3 -9.37 -9.76 -20.26
N PHE A 4 -9.58 -8.44 -20.27
CA PHE A 4 -8.98 -7.38 -19.45
C PHE A 4 -7.89 -7.79 -18.45
N ARG A 5 -6.65 -7.37 -18.75
CA ARG A 5 -5.53 -7.44 -17.80
C ARG A 5 -5.53 -6.27 -16.80
N THR A 6 -6.39 -5.28 -16.98
CA THR A 6 -6.44 -4.08 -16.14
C THR A 6 -7.87 -3.77 -15.72
N ILE A 7 -8.06 -3.48 -14.43
CA ILE A 7 -9.31 -3.00 -13.84
C ILE A 7 -9.01 -1.66 -13.15
N THR A 8 -9.80 -0.63 -13.43
CA THR A 8 -9.70 0.66 -12.75
C THR A 8 -11.00 0.97 -12.02
N ALA A 9 -10.89 1.35 -10.75
CA ALA A 9 -11.98 1.86 -9.95
C ALA A 9 -11.68 3.30 -9.50
N ASP A 10 -12.68 4.16 -9.53
CA ASP A 10 -12.62 5.54 -9.03
C ASP A 10 -13.65 5.69 -7.91
N GLY A 11 -13.20 6.11 -6.72
CA GLY A 11 -14.05 6.36 -5.56
C GLY A 11 -14.86 7.65 -5.70
N LEU A 12 -14.46 8.55 -6.62
CA LEU A 12 -15.05 9.89 -6.81
C LEU A 12 -14.96 10.81 -5.59
N GLY A 13 -14.12 10.44 -4.61
CA GLY A 13 -13.90 11.12 -3.33
C GLY A 13 -14.99 10.83 -2.31
N GLY A 14 -14.64 10.94 -1.03
CA GLY A 14 -15.57 10.66 0.06
C GLY A 14 -14.87 10.01 1.24
N ASN A 15 -15.37 8.84 1.64
CA ASN A 15 -14.69 7.98 2.62
C ASN A 15 -14.77 6.54 2.13
N ASP A 16 -14.21 6.34 0.94
CA ASP A 16 -14.30 5.11 0.19
C ASP A 16 -13.22 4.12 0.63
N LEU A 17 -13.53 2.84 0.46
CA LEU A 17 -12.62 1.75 0.79
C LEU A 17 -12.41 0.84 -0.41
N ALA A 18 -11.18 0.77 -0.88
CA ALA A 18 -10.73 -0.26 -1.81
C ALA A 18 -10.15 -1.44 -1.05
N ARG A 19 -10.61 -2.66 -1.37
CA ARG A 19 -10.02 -3.92 -0.88
C ARG A 19 -9.45 -4.68 -2.06
N LEU A 20 -8.12 -4.81 -2.11
CA LEU A 20 -7.39 -5.51 -3.17
C LEU A 20 -6.84 -6.84 -2.61
N ILE A 21 -7.09 -7.93 -3.32
CA ILE A 21 -6.70 -9.29 -2.91
C ILE A 21 -5.79 -9.88 -3.99
N GLY A 22 -4.62 -10.33 -3.56
CA GLY A 22 -3.63 -10.96 -4.41
C GLY A 22 -4.02 -12.37 -4.84
N GLY A 23 -3.52 -12.77 -6.00
CA GLY A 23 -3.66 -14.09 -6.58
C GLY A 23 -2.38 -14.92 -6.48
N PRO A 24 -2.25 -15.97 -7.30
CA PRO A 24 -1.02 -16.76 -7.36
C PRO A 24 0.16 -15.97 -7.92
N GLY A 25 1.36 -16.32 -7.47
CA GLY A 25 2.60 -15.65 -7.89
C GLY A 25 2.93 -14.45 -7.00
N ASN A 26 4.03 -13.77 -7.33
CA ASN A 26 4.47 -12.60 -6.56
C ASN A 26 3.66 -11.37 -6.96
N ASP A 27 3.25 -10.63 -5.95
CA ASP A 27 2.45 -9.43 -6.06
C ASP A 27 3.28 -8.16 -5.85
N MET A 28 2.88 -7.08 -6.51
CA MET A 28 3.51 -5.77 -6.32
C MET A 28 2.47 -4.68 -6.14
N LEU A 29 2.47 -4.04 -4.98
CA LEU A 29 1.67 -2.86 -4.68
C LEU A 29 2.52 -1.60 -4.75
N THR A 30 2.00 -0.56 -5.40
CA THR A 30 2.43 0.83 -5.21
C THR A 30 1.22 1.64 -4.81
N ALA A 31 1.28 2.31 -3.66
CA ALA A 31 0.19 3.12 -3.13
C ALA A 31 0.70 4.47 -2.61
N GLY A 32 -0.18 5.47 -2.72
CA GLY A 32 -0.03 6.79 -2.13
C GLY A 32 -1.40 7.48 -2.02
N PRO A 33 -1.46 8.67 -1.42
CA PRO A 33 -2.71 9.26 -0.93
C PRO A 33 -3.86 9.40 -1.95
N SER A 34 -3.56 9.51 -3.24
CA SER A 34 -4.56 9.71 -4.30
C SER A 34 -4.84 8.48 -5.16
N SER A 35 -3.95 7.49 -5.16
CA SER A 35 -4.07 6.34 -6.06
C SER A 35 -3.19 5.18 -5.65
N ALA A 36 -3.56 3.98 -6.10
CA ALA A 36 -2.74 2.79 -5.98
C ALA A 36 -2.83 1.90 -7.22
N GLN A 37 -1.79 1.10 -7.42
CA GLN A 37 -1.69 0.08 -8.44
C GLN A 37 -1.22 -1.23 -7.81
N PHE A 38 -1.94 -2.32 -8.08
CA PHE A 38 -1.62 -3.64 -7.57
C PHE A 38 -1.50 -4.64 -8.73
N LEU A 39 -0.28 -5.12 -8.97
CA LEU A 39 0.03 -6.13 -9.97
C LEU A 39 -0.04 -7.49 -9.30
N THR A 40 -0.94 -8.35 -9.79
CA THR A 40 -1.21 -9.63 -9.14
C THR A 40 -1.80 -10.65 -10.11
N GLY A 41 -1.31 -11.90 -10.09
CA GLY A 41 -1.90 -13.00 -10.87
C GLY A 41 -2.03 -12.75 -12.39
N GLY A 42 -1.20 -11.87 -12.96
CA GLY A 42 -1.28 -11.44 -14.36
C GLY A 42 -2.27 -10.29 -14.65
N PHE A 43 -2.86 -9.70 -13.60
CA PHE A 43 -3.75 -8.55 -13.64
C PHE A 43 -3.09 -7.31 -13.03
N THR A 44 -3.63 -6.14 -13.36
CA THR A 44 -3.36 -4.85 -12.75
C THR A 44 -4.66 -4.28 -12.21
N LEU A 45 -4.73 -4.04 -10.91
CA LEU A 45 -5.85 -3.35 -10.27
C LEU A 45 -5.41 -1.92 -9.95
N SER A 46 -6.12 -0.93 -10.46
CA SER A 46 -5.85 0.49 -10.22
C SER A 46 -7.01 1.12 -9.46
N THR A 47 -6.69 1.86 -8.40
CA THR A 47 -7.66 2.60 -7.59
C THR A 47 -7.32 4.08 -7.60
N ILE A 48 -8.31 4.94 -7.78
CA ILE A 48 -8.17 6.40 -7.83
C ILE A 48 -9.18 7.01 -6.85
N SER A 49 -8.79 8.04 -6.11
CA SER A 49 -9.67 8.78 -5.18
C SER A 49 -10.33 7.89 -4.12
N PHE A 50 -9.57 6.95 -3.53
CA PHE A 50 -9.98 6.18 -2.36
C PHE A 50 -9.21 6.66 -1.14
N GLU A 51 -9.91 7.11 -0.10
CA GLU A 51 -9.30 7.54 1.15
C GLU A 51 -8.77 6.36 1.97
N ARG A 52 -9.28 5.15 1.73
CA ARG A 52 -8.81 3.94 2.39
C ARG A 52 -8.51 2.83 1.39
N LEU A 53 -7.35 2.22 1.58
CA LEU A 53 -6.90 1.06 0.83
C LEU A 53 -6.49 -0.06 1.78
N ILE A 54 -6.96 -1.27 1.51
CA ILE A 54 -6.45 -2.49 2.13
C ILE A 54 -6.03 -3.45 1.02
N ALA A 55 -4.73 -3.69 0.91
CA ALA A 55 -4.15 -4.66 0.00
C ALA A 55 -3.66 -5.88 0.78
N THR A 56 -4.01 -7.08 0.32
CA THR A 56 -3.53 -8.33 0.90
C THR A 56 -2.81 -9.11 -0.18
N ALA A 57 -1.53 -9.41 0.04
CA ALA A 57 -0.75 -10.26 -0.86
C ALA A 57 -1.31 -11.68 -0.93
N GLY A 58 -1.11 -12.32 -2.07
CA GLY A 58 -1.57 -13.66 -2.41
C GLY A 58 -0.61 -14.74 -1.92
N THR A 59 -0.34 -15.73 -2.76
CA THR A 59 0.51 -16.88 -2.41
C THR A 59 1.91 -16.80 -3.01
N GLY A 60 2.43 -15.59 -3.16
CA GLY A 60 3.81 -15.32 -3.57
C GLY A 60 4.79 -15.62 -2.44
N ALA A 61 6.08 -15.65 -2.78
CA ALA A 61 7.16 -15.75 -1.80
C ALA A 61 8.05 -14.50 -1.81
N ASN A 62 7.68 -13.50 -2.62
CA ASN A 62 8.38 -12.22 -2.73
C ASN A 62 7.37 -11.13 -3.10
N ASP A 63 6.41 -10.92 -2.21
CA ASP A 63 5.38 -9.90 -2.35
C ASP A 63 5.91 -8.56 -1.84
N VAL A 64 5.83 -7.53 -2.68
CA VAL A 64 6.45 -6.21 -2.40
C VAL A 64 5.41 -5.11 -2.39
N ALA A 65 5.44 -4.25 -1.37
CA ALA A 65 4.66 -3.03 -1.31
C ALA A 65 5.54 -1.78 -1.23
N ILE A 66 5.14 -0.73 -1.93
CA ILE A 66 5.71 0.61 -1.83
C ILE A 66 4.59 1.55 -1.40
N LEU A 67 4.73 2.18 -0.24
CA LEU A 67 3.78 3.15 0.31
C LEU A 67 4.45 4.53 0.34
N SER A 68 3.76 5.55 -0.18
CA SER A 68 4.29 6.92 -0.25
C SER A 68 3.55 7.85 0.70
N ASP A 69 4.30 8.70 1.39
CA ASP A 69 3.78 9.73 2.29
C ASP A 69 2.97 10.80 1.54
N SER A 70 2.25 11.59 2.32
CA SER A 70 1.59 12.81 1.88
C SER A 70 2.54 14.01 1.99
N THR A 71 2.03 15.20 1.70
CA THR A 71 2.76 16.45 1.95
C THR A 71 2.70 16.87 3.43
N GLY A 72 1.83 16.24 4.23
CA GLY A 72 1.65 16.50 5.66
C GLY A 72 2.38 15.49 6.54
N ASP A 73 2.13 15.53 7.85
CA ASP A 73 2.72 14.57 8.79
C ASP A 73 2.06 13.19 8.63
N ASP A 74 2.88 12.16 8.42
CA ASP A 74 2.43 10.79 8.26
C ASP A 74 2.94 9.84 9.35
N LEU A 75 2.19 8.77 9.59
CA LEU A 75 2.54 7.69 10.51
C LEU A 75 2.54 6.36 9.78
N PHE A 76 3.67 5.67 9.83
CA PHE A 76 3.75 4.25 9.51
C PHE A 76 3.67 3.39 10.79
N ALA A 77 2.76 2.43 10.84
CA ALA A 77 2.65 1.43 11.91
C ALA A 77 2.83 0.02 11.36
N GLY A 78 3.78 -0.73 11.91
CA GLY A 78 4.05 -2.13 11.53
C GLY A 78 3.69 -3.11 12.64
N THR A 79 3.01 -4.20 12.29
CA THR A 79 2.82 -5.39 13.14
C THR A 79 3.43 -6.62 12.48
N VAL A 80 3.32 -7.80 13.10
CA VAL A 80 3.87 -9.07 12.59
C VAL A 80 3.66 -9.26 11.09
N SER A 81 2.44 -9.05 10.57
CA SER A 81 2.11 -9.32 9.17
C SER A 81 1.41 -8.16 8.45
N SER A 82 1.41 -6.96 9.03
CA SER A 82 0.78 -5.79 8.39
C SER A 82 1.60 -4.52 8.53
N GLY A 83 1.61 -3.71 7.47
CA GLY A 83 2.06 -2.32 7.51
C GLY A 83 0.89 -1.38 7.24
N GLU A 84 0.82 -0.28 7.98
CA GLU A 84 -0.21 0.74 7.83
C GLU A 84 0.47 2.10 7.67
N LEU A 85 0.25 2.79 6.55
CA LEU A 85 0.65 4.19 6.36
C LEU A 85 -0.60 5.06 6.41
N SER A 86 -0.56 6.13 7.19
CA SER A 86 -1.71 7.02 7.36
C SER A 86 -1.29 8.45 7.59
N GLY A 87 -2.14 9.38 7.14
CA GLY A 87 -2.01 10.81 7.35
C GLY A 87 -3.34 11.51 7.15
N LEU A 88 -3.30 12.81 6.91
CA LEU A 88 -4.51 13.59 6.71
C LEU A 88 -5.21 13.15 5.41
N GLY A 89 -6.40 12.54 5.56
CA GLY A 89 -7.27 12.20 4.44
C GLY A 89 -6.97 10.89 3.73
N PHE A 90 -5.99 10.09 4.20
CA PHE A 90 -5.74 8.78 3.62
C PHE A 90 -5.27 7.74 4.66
N PHE A 91 -5.53 6.47 4.35
CA PHE A 91 -5.08 5.31 5.10
C PHE A 91 -4.81 4.14 4.15
N GLU A 92 -3.64 3.55 4.25
CA GLU A 92 -3.20 2.42 3.43
C GLU A 92 -2.72 1.30 4.31
N ARG A 93 -3.27 0.11 4.13
CA ARG A 93 -2.86 -1.10 4.83
C ARG A 93 -2.41 -2.17 3.86
N THR A 94 -1.26 -2.76 4.17
CA THR A 94 -0.73 -3.95 3.51
C THR A 94 -0.81 -5.12 4.47
N ASN A 95 -1.21 -6.29 3.98
CA ASN A 95 -1.20 -7.54 4.73
C ASN A 95 -0.40 -8.59 3.98
N ASN A 96 0.44 -9.32 4.70
CA ASN A 96 1.23 -10.48 4.22
C ASN A 96 2.23 -10.17 3.09
N PHE A 97 2.62 -8.91 2.91
CA PHE A 97 3.72 -8.56 2.02
C PHE A 97 5.06 -8.91 2.69
N ASP A 98 5.96 -9.55 1.95
CA ASP A 98 7.29 -9.94 2.44
C ASP A 98 8.21 -8.73 2.61
N THR A 99 8.07 -7.72 1.75
CA THR A 99 8.83 -6.47 1.80
C THR A 99 7.92 -5.26 1.69
N ILE A 100 8.11 -4.29 2.58
CA ILE A 100 7.42 -3.01 2.55
C ILE A 100 8.47 -1.91 2.47
N THR A 101 8.39 -1.07 1.44
CA THR A 101 9.15 0.17 1.32
C THR A 101 8.25 1.34 1.69
N ILE A 102 8.65 2.16 2.64
CA ILE A 102 7.97 3.42 2.99
C ILE A 102 8.78 4.61 2.48
N ARG A 103 8.13 5.50 1.73
CA ARG A 103 8.74 6.71 1.16
C ARG A 103 8.22 7.94 1.88
N GLY A 104 9.05 8.52 2.74
CA GLY A 104 8.80 9.76 3.48
C GLY A 104 9.51 10.93 2.82
N VAL A 105 9.17 11.24 1.57
CA VAL A 105 9.90 12.20 0.71
C VAL A 105 9.05 13.36 0.21
N ASN A 106 7.73 13.35 0.42
CA ASN A 106 6.81 14.35 -0.11
C ASN A 106 6.53 15.49 0.89
N GLY A 107 6.85 15.33 2.17
CA GLY A 107 6.76 16.40 3.16
C GLY A 107 6.64 15.90 4.59
N GLY A 108 6.21 16.80 5.47
CA GLY A 108 5.87 16.48 6.86
C GLY A 108 7.01 16.03 7.77
N THR A 109 6.64 15.82 9.03
CA THR A 109 7.42 15.06 10.01
C THR A 109 6.85 13.65 10.11
N ASN A 110 7.45 12.73 9.36
CA ASN A 110 6.96 11.35 9.29
C ASN A 110 7.48 10.51 10.45
N ARG A 111 6.59 9.73 11.05
CA ARG A 111 6.88 8.89 12.21
C ARG A 111 6.72 7.41 11.87
N ARG A 112 7.43 6.54 12.57
CA ARG A 112 7.17 5.10 12.51
C ARG A 112 7.06 4.44 13.87
N VAL A 113 6.19 3.45 13.96
CA VAL A 113 6.01 2.59 15.14
C VAL A 113 6.02 1.14 14.69
N LEU A 114 6.98 0.35 15.18
CA LEU A 114 7.13 -1.06 14.81
C LEU A 114 6.89 -1.95 16.01
N ASN A 115 6.02 -2.94 15.85
CA ASN A 115 5.70 -3.93 16.86
C ASN A 115 5.87 -5.35 16.31
N ASN A 116 7.06 -5.92 16.54
CA ASN A 116 7.40 -7.30 16.18
C ASN A 116 7.09 -7.65 14.72
N ILE A 117 7.62 -6.88 13.76
CA ILE A 117 7.38 -7.12 12.33
C ILE A 117 8.08 -8.40 11.85
N ALA A 118 7.46 -9.13 10.91
CA ALA A 118 8.07 -10.29 10.25
C ALA A 118 8.46 -10.04 8.78
N PHE A 119 8.03 -8.91 8.20
CA PHE A 119 8.41 -8.47 6.86
C PHE A 119 9.72 -7.64 6.89
N THR A 120 10.36 -7.50 5.73
CA THR A 120 11.48 -6.57 5.56
C THR A 120 10.95 -5.15 5.37
N LEU A 121 11.32 -4.23 6.27
CA LEU A 121 11.02 -2.81 6.12
C LEU A 121 12.21 -2.09 5.47
N ILE A 122 11.94 -1.32 4.41
CA ILE A 122 12.88 -0.41 3.76
C ILE A 122 12.36 1.01 3.93
N GLU A 123 13.18 1.88 4.50
CA GLU A 123 12.84 3.29 4.73
C GLU A 123 13.57 4.16 3.70
N GLN A 124 12.80 5.01 3.01
CA GLN A 124 13.32 6.06 2.12
C GLN A 124 12.82 7.41 2.62
N GLY A 125 13.69 8.42 2.61
CA GLY A 125 13.37 9.74 3.15
C GLY A 125 13.54 9.81 4.66
N THR A 126 12.82 10.73 5.31
CA THR A 126 13.00 11.01 6.74
C THR A 126 11.90 10.35 7.56
N TRP A 127 12.28 9.50 8.51
CA TRP A 127 11.38 8.85 9.47
C TRP A 127 11.94 8.98 10.89
N VAL A 128 11.16 9.56 11.80
CA VAL A 128 11.53 9.73 13.21
C VAL A 128 10.81 8.76 14.14
#